data_AF-A0A0V1ALI2-F1
#
_entry.id   AF-A0A0V1ALI2-F1
#
_cell.length_a   1.000
_cell.length_b   1.000
_cell.length_c   1.000
_cell.angle_alpha   90.00
_cell.angle_beta   90.00
_cell.angle_gamma   90.00
#
_symmetry.space_group_name_H-M   'P 1'
#
loop_
_entity.id
_entity.type
_entity.pdbx_description
1 polymer ?
#
loop_
_entity_poly.entity_id
_entity_poly.type
_entity_poly.pdbx_seq_one_letter_code
_entity_poly.pdbx_strand_id
1 'polypeptide(L)'
;LLQSGNVCECDDQFFGTNCELKIGSCEKALCQNDAACLQVTNNAYKCDCSYKYEGTFCEKKLSTVEIYIRLITNSLAFQMALIIIVLIIIVFGCFLLIMAIRGHHIRKETSFERVLRTGLEKRKAVIAQYDAKHKLGNEKGTTQKSSSSAV
;
A
#
# COMPACT_ATOMS: atom_id res chain seq x y z
N LEU A 1 -12.47 22.08 -6.66
CA LEU A 1 -13.08 22.72 -5.48
C LEU A 1 -13.26 21.63 -4.43
N LEU A 2 -12.21 21.42 -3.63
CA LEU A 2 -12.23 20.42 -2.55
C LEU A 2 -12.77 21.08 -1.28
N GLN A 3 -13.66 20.33 -0.64
CA GLN A 3 -14.12 20.45 0.76
C GLN A 3 -15.39 21.25 1.01
N SER A 4 -16.46 20.51 1.32
CA SER A 4 -17.18 20.76 2.56
C SER A 4 -17.74 19.42 3.03
N GLY A 5 -17.27 18.96 4.19
CA GLY A 5 -17.76 17.74 4.82
C GLY A 5 -19.27 17.79 4.97
N ASN A 6 -19.88 16.62 5.11
CA ASN A 6 -21.28 16.48 5.50
C ASN A 6 -21.46 17.10 6.89
N VAL A 7 -21.57 18.42 6.96
CA VAL A 7 -21.98 19.14 8.15
C VAL A 7 -23.45 18.77 8.29
N CYS A 8 -23.79 18.04 9.36
CA CYS A 8 -25.18 17.83 9.69
C CYS A 8 -25.83 19.20 9.86
N GLU A 9 -26.89 19.46 9.09
CA GLU A 9 -27.70 20.66 9.29
C GLU A 9 -28.48 20.44 10.59
N CYS A 10 -28.05 21.16 11.63
CA CYS A 10 -28.63 21.05 12.96
C CYS A 10 -29.85 21.93 13.06
N ASP A 11 -30.87 21.45 13.78
CA ASP A 11 -31.97 22.31 14.24
C ASP A 11 -31.42 23.51 15.03
N ASP A 12 -32.17 24.62 15.04
CA ASP A 12 -31.80 25.92 15.62
C ASP A 12 -31.30 25.88 17.08
N GLN A 13 -31.54 24.77 17.79
CA GLN A 13 -31.16 24.59 19.19
C GLN A 13 -30.01 23.59 19.40
N PHE A 14 -29.37 23.12 18.32
CA PHE A 14 -28.31 22.13 18.35
C PHE A 14 -27.10 22.57 17.54
N PHE A 15 -25.93 22.04 17.88
CA PHE A 15 -24.70 22.29 17.16
C PHE A 15 -23.68 21.17 17.41
N GLY A 16 -22.50 21.30 16.79
CA GLY A 16 -21.49 20.24 16.74
C GLY A 16 -21.44 19.63 15.35
N THR A 17 -20.44 18.78 15.09
CA THR A 17 -20.29 18.15 13.77
C THR A 17 -21.45 17.20 13.46
N ASN A 18 -22.06 16.60 14.49
CA ASN A 18 -23.16 15.66 14.39
C ASN A 18 -24.41 16.13 15.14
N CYS A 19 -24.55 17.43 15.40
CA CYS A 19 -25.66 18.01 16.16
C CYS A 19 -25.86 17.41 17.56
N GLU A 20 -24.76 16.96 18.17
CA GLU A 20 -24.77 16.25 19.45
C GLU A 20 -24.84 17.17 20.69
N LEU A 21 -24.64 18.47 20.51
CA LEU A 21 -24.63 19.46 21.59
C LEU A 21 -25.92 20.29 21.57
N LYS A 22 -26.63 20.33 22.70
CA LYS A 22 -27.82 21.16 22.88
C LYS A 22 -27.44 22.52 23.44
N ILE A 23 -28.01 23.58 22.90
CA ILE A 23 -27.89 24.94 23.46
C ILE A 23 -28.61 25.01 24.82
N GLY A 24 -27.91 25.48 25.87
CA GLY A 24 -28.44 25.68 27.21
C GLY A 24 -27.50 25.23 28.34
N SER A 25 -28.05 25.02 29.53
CA SER A 25 -27.31 24.59 30.72
C SER A 25 -27.86 23.32 31.35
N CYS A 26 -27.02 22.61 32.10
CA CYS A 26 -27.39 21.41 32.82
C CYS A 26 -28.43 21.63 33.92
N GLU A 27 -28.52 22.85 34.48
CA GLU A 27 -29.54 23.20 35.48
C GLU A 27 -30.97 23.07 34.93
N LYS A 28 -31.15 23.19 33.62
CA LYS A 28 -32.44 23.04 32.92
C LYS A 28 -32.42 21.88 31.92
N ALA A 29 -31.48 20.95 32.05
CA ALA A 29 -31.36 19.84 31.12
C ALA A 29 -32.51 18.84 31.30
N LEU A 30 -33.00 18.33 30.18
CA LEU A 30 -34.09 17.35 30.11
C LEU A 30 -33.57 15.90 29.97
N CYS A 31 -32.37 15.60 30.47
CA CYS A 31 -31.80 14.25 30.38
C CYS A 31 -32.70 13.27 31.14
N GLN A 32 -33.09 12.18 30.48
CA GLN A 32 -33.99 11.16 31.01
C GLN A 32 -33.21 9.90 31.44
N ASN A 33 -33.91 8.99 32.12
CA ASN A 33 -33.39 7.66 32.48
C ASN A 33 -32.07 7.70 33.27
N ASP A 34 -32.00 8.62 34.24
CA ASP A 34 -30.84 8.84 35.12
C ASP A 34 -29.53 9.14 34.37
N ALA A 35 -29.63 9.66 33.14
CA ALA A 35 -28.48 10.10 32.37
C ALA A 35 -27.83 11.33 33.03
N ALA A 36 -26.49 11.34 33.06
CA ALA A 36 -25.75 12.47 33.59
C ALA A 36 -25.76 13.62 32.57
N CYS A 37 -26.01 14.84 33.03
CA CYS A 37 -25.82 16.01 32.18
C CYS A 37 -24.36 16.45 32.21
N LEU A 38 -23.77 16.64 31.03
CA LEU A 38 -22.41 17.15 30.87
C LEU A 38 -22.46 18.54 30.25
N GLN A 39 -22.04 19.55 31.02
CA GLN A 39 -21.87 20.91 30.52
C GLN A 39 -20.60 20.97 29.67
N VAL A 40 -20.74 21.17 28.36
CA VAL A 40 -19.62 21.18 27.40
C VAL A 40 -19.06 22.59 27.24
N THR A 41 -19.93 23.59 27.17
CA THR A 41 -19.58 25.02 27.19
C THR A 41 -20.55 25.78 28.08
N ASN A 42 -20.30 27.06 28.35
CA ASN A 42 -21.20 27.88 29.19
C ASN A 42 -22.65 27.95 28.69
N ASN A 43 -22.89 27.69 27.41
CA ASN A 43 -24.23 27.71 26.81
C ASN A 43 -24.53 26.41 26.05
N ALA A 44 -23.89 25.31 26.42
CA ALA A 44 -24.21 24.03 25.83
C ALA A 44 -23.95 22.82 26.71
N TYR A 45 -24.83 21.84 26.56
CA TYR A 45 -24.74 20.58 27.28
C TYR A 45 -25.01 19.39 26.37
N LYS A 46 -24.66 18.20 26.84
CA LYS A 46 -25.06 16.92 26.28
C LYS A 46 -25.46 15.96 27.39
N CYS A 47 -26.34 15.02 27.10
CA CYS A 47 -26.69 13.95 28.02
C CYS A 47 -25.75 12.75 27.80
N ASP A 48 -25.17 12.24 28.89
CA ASP A 48 -24.37 11.02 28.89
C ASP A 48 -25.28 9.83 29.17
N CYS A 49 -25.68 9.15 28.09
CA CYS A 49 -26.62 8.04 28.16
C CYS A 49 -25.92 6.77 28.63
N SER A 50 -26.56 6.03 29.54
CA SER A 50 -26.18 4.65 29.81
C SER A 50 -26.34 3.79 28.54
N TYR A 51 -25.58 2.70 28.43
CA TYR A 51 -25.57 1.80 27.26
C TYR A 51 -26.95 1.23 26.87
N LYS A 52 -27.94 1.31 27.77
CA LYS A 52 -29.32 0.86 27.56
C LYS A 52 -30.22 1.92 26.94
N TYR A 53 -29.74 3.15 26.76
CA TYR A 53 -30.52 4.27 26.28
C TYR A 53 -29.79 5.00 25.15
N GLU A 54 -30.57 5.64 24.29
CA GLU A 54 -30.11 6.47 23.20
C GLU A 54 -31.05 7.65 22.98
N GLY A 55 -30.72 8.46 21.98
CA GLY A 55 -31.40 9.72 21.73
C GLY A 55 -30.69 10.87 22.42
N THR A 56 -31.03 12.08 21.99
CA THR A 56 -30.38 13.31 22.43
C THR A 56 -30.52 13.54 23.94
N PHE A 57 -31.64 13.11 24.52
CA PHE A 57 -31.95 13.25 25.93
C PHE A 57 -32.01 11.88 26.63
N CYS A 58 -31.46 10.85 26.00
CA CYS A 58 -31.50 9.47 26.50
C CYS A 58 -32.92 8.94 26.72
N GLU A 59 -33.89 9.43 25.94
CA GLU A 59 -35.31 9.14 26.06
C GLU A 59 -35.69 7.75 25.51
N LYS A 60 -34.88 7.23 24.58
CA LYS A 60 -35.18 5.97 23.90
C LYS A 60 -34.44 4.82 24.54
N LYS A 61 -35.18 3.83 25.03
CA LYS A 61 -34.59 2.59 25.56
C LYS A 61 -34.20 1.66 24.41
N LEU A 62 -32.97 1.20 24.42
CA LEU A 62 -32.47 0.17 23.53
C LEU A 62 -32.95 -1.20 23.99
N SER A 63 -33.40 -2.01 23.03
CA SER A 63 -33.69 -3.41 23.23
C SER A 63 -32.41 -4.21 23.46
N THR A 64 -32.55 -5.37 24.10
CA THR A 64 -31.42 -6.29 24.31
C THR A 64 -30.73 -6.65 22.99
N VAL A 65 -31.49 -6.82 21.91
CA VAL A 65 -30.95 -7.16 20.58
C VAL A 65 -30.13 -5.99 20.02
N GLU A 66 -30.61 -4.75 20.12
CA GLU A 66 -29.86 -3.57 19.65
C GLU A 66 -28.54 -3.39 20.42
N ILE A 67 -28.55 -3.62 21.75
CA ILE A 67 -27.34 -3.59 22.58
C ILE A 67 -26.33 -4.63 22.09
N TYR A 68 -26.77 -5.87 21.87
CA TYR A 68 -25.90 -6.93 21.34
C TYR A 68 -25.35 -6.58 19.96
N ILE A 69 -26.17 -6.06 19.05
CA ILE A 69 -25.73 -5.65 17.71
C ILE A 69 -24.61 -4.59 17.83
N ARG A 70 -24.76 -3.55 18.66
CA ARG A 70 -23.70 -2.53 18.84
C ARG A 70 -22.38 -3.11 19.35
N LEU A 71 -22.44 -3.98 20.34
CA LEU A 71 -21.26 -4.66 20.89
C LEU A 71 -20.57 -5.54 19.84
N ILE A 72 -21.35 -6.31 19.09
CA ILE A 72 -20.85 -7.22 18.06
C ILE A 72 -20.29 -6.43 16.87
N THR A 73 -20.99 -5.39 16.37
CA THR A 73 -20.52 -4.56 15.26
C THR A 73 -19.22 -3.84 15.59
N ASN A 74 -19.06 -3.32 16.81
CA ASN A 74 -17.81 -2.66 17.22
C ASN A 74 -16.64 -3.66 17.23
N SER A 75 -16.87 -4.86 17.77
CA SER A 75 -15.88 -5.95 17.76
C SER A 75 -15.57 -6.42 16.33
N LEU A 76 -16.58 -6.68 15.51
CA LEU A 76 -16.41 -7.09 14.11
C LEU A 76 -15.72 -6.00 13.29
N ALA A 77 -16.04 -4.72 13.46
CA ALA A 77 -15.34 -3.64 12.77
C ALA A 77 -13.84 -3.65 13.09
N PHE A 78 -13.48 -3.85 14.36
CA PHE A 78 -12.09 -4.00 14.78
C PHE A 78 -11.42 -5.24 14.17
N GLN A 79 -12.09 -6.40 14.25
CA GLN A 79 -11.59 -7.65 13.65
C GLN A 79 -11.41 -7.53 12.13
N MET A 80 -12.38 -6.93 11.43
CA MET A 80 -12.33 -6.70 9.99
C MET A 80 -11.20 -5.75 9.61
N ALA A 81 -10.98 -4.67 10.38
CA ALA A 81 -9.85 -3.77 10.17
C ALA A 81 -8.51 -4.51 10.32
N LEU A 82 -8.35 -5.36 11.33
CA LEU A 82 -7.14 -6.18 11.51
C LEU A 82 -6.93 -7.17 10.36
N ILE A 83 -7.98 -7.85 9.91
CA ILE A 83 -7.91 -8.78 8.77
C ILE A 83 -7.45 -8.02 7.52
N ILE A 84 -8.02 -6.85 7.23
CA ILE A 84 -7.63 -6.03 6.08
C ILE A 84 -6.15 -5.61 6.17
N ILE A 85 -5.70 -5.17 7.34
CA ILE A 85 -4.29 -4.81 7.58
C ILE A 85 -3.37 -5.99 7.31
N VAL A 86 -3.71 -7.18 7.82
CA VAL A 86 -2.92 -8.40 7.59
C VAL A 86 -2.86 -8.75 6.11
N LEU A 87 -3.98 -8.65 5.38
CA LEU A 87 -4.01 -8.91 3.94
C LEU A 87 -3.13 -7.92 3.17
N ILE A 88 -3.13 -6.64 3.54
CA ILE A 88 -2.25 -5.62 2.93
C ILE A 88 -0.78 -5.98 3.16
N ILE A 89 -0.40 -6.40 4.38
CA ILE A 89 0.97 -6.81 4.70
C ILE A 89 1.37 -8.03 3.87
N ILE A 90 0.48 -9.02 3.73
CA ILE A 90 0.75 -10.21 2.92
C ILE A 90 0.92 -9.83 1.45
N VAL A 91 0.03 -9.01 0.88
CA VAL A 91 0.12 -8.59 -0.51
C VAL A 91 1.39 -7.77 -0.77
N PHE A 92 1.71 -6.84 0.13
CA PHE A 92 2.93 -6.04 0.04
C PHE A 92 4.18 -6.91 0.18
N GLY A 93 4.19 -7.85 1.13
CA GLY A 93 5.26 -8.84 1.30
C GLY A 93 5.45 -9.69 0.04
N CYS A 94 4.37 -10.25 -0.51
CA CYS A 94 4.40 -10.99 -1.77
C CYS A 94 4.92 -10.13 -2.92
N PHE A 95 4.51 -8.86 -3.02
CA PHE A 95 5.00 -7.94 -4.04
C PHE A 95 6.50 -7.69 -3.91
N LEU A 96 7.00 -7.42 -2.70
CA LEU A 96 8.43 -7.25 -2.44
C LEU A 96 9.23 -8.52 -2.75
N LEU A 97 8.71 -9.69 -2.36
CA LEU A 97 9.33 -10.98 -2.68
C LEU A 97 9.39 -11.19 -4.20
N ILE A 98 8.31 -10.93 -4.93
CA ILE A 98 8.28 -11.03 -6.39
C ILE A 98 9.30 -10.07 -7.02
N MET A 99 9.38 -8.83 -6.54
CA MET A 99 10.36 -7.86 -7.03
C MET A 99 11.81 -8.29 -6.72
N ALA A 100 12.06 -8.86 -5.54
CA ALA A 100 13.38 -9.39 -5.19
C ALA A 100 13.76 -10.59 -6.07
N ILE A 101 12.83 -11.52 -6.30
CA ILE A 101 13.03 -12.68 -7.17
C ILE A 101 13.30 -12.23 -8.62
N ARG A 102 12.47 -11.32 -9.15
CA ARG A 102 12.67 -10.75 -10.50
C ARG A 102 14.01 -10.02 -10.59
N GLY A 103 14.35 -9.20 -9.60
CA GLY A 103 15.64 -8.51 -9.54
C GLY A 103 16.83 -9.46 -9.52
N HIS A 104 16.73 -10.56 -8.76
CA HIS A 104 17.75 -11.60 -8.73
C HIS A 104 17.86 -12.34 -10.07
N HIS A 105 16.72 -12.69 -10.70
CA HIS A 105 16.70 -13.33 -12.01
C HIS A 105 17.35 -12.45 -13.08
N ILE A 106 16.94 -11.18 -13.18
CA ILE A 106 17.51 -10.20 -14.12
C ILE A 106 19.03 -10.04 -13.90
N ARG A 107 19.46 -9.96 -12.64
CA ARG A 107 20.90 -9.87 -12.30
C ARG A 107 21.68 -11.12 -12.72
N LYS A 108 21.08 -12.31 -12.59
CA LYS A 108 21.68 -13.57 -13.01
C LYS A 108 21.76 -13.67 -14.54
N GLU A 109 20.69 -13.32 -15.23
CA GLU A 109 20.58 -13.37 -16.69
C GLU A 109 21.56 -12.39 -17.37
N THR A 110 21.64 -11.15 -16.89
CA THR A 110 22.63 -10.16 -17.36
C THR A 110 24.08 -10.56 -17.05
N SER A 111 24.33 -11.31 -15.97
CA SER A 111 25.67 -11.84 -15.68
C SER A 111 26.06 -12.94 -16.67
N PHE A 112 25.15 -13.86 -16.96
CA PHE A 112 25.39 -14.93 -17.93
C PHE A 112 25.60 -14.38 -19.34
N GLU A 113 24.79 -13.41 -19.75
CA GLU A 113 24.91 -12.77 -21.06
C GLU A 113 26.28 -12.07 -21.23
N ARG A 114 26.77 -11.39 -20.18
CA ARG A 114 28.12 -10.80 -20.16
C ARG A 114 29.20 -11.86 -20.33
N VAL A 115 29.14 -12.96 -19.57
CA VAL A 115 30.10 -14.07 -19.66
C VAL A 115 30.11 -14.67 -21.06
N LEU A 116 28.92 -14.93 -21.64
CA LEU A 116 28.75 -15.47 -22.99
C LEU A 116 29.38 -14.54 -24.04
N ARG A 117 29.13 -13.23 -23.94
CA ARG A 117 29.68 -12.21 -24.84
C ARG A 117 31.21 -12.20 -24.80
N THR A 118 31.81 -12.16 -23.60
CA THR A 118 33.27 -12.27 -23.46
C THR A 118 33.83 -13.58 -24.01
N GLY A 119 33.11 -14.70 -23.84
CA GLY A 119 33.51 -15.99 -24.40
C GLY A 119 33.50 -15.99 -25.94
N LEU A 120 32.47 -15.41 -26.54
CA LEU A 120 32.34 -15.28 -27.99
C LEU A 120 33.44 -14.39 -28.59
N GLU A 121 33.72 -13.24 -27.99
CA GLU A 121 34.77 -12.32 -28.44
C GLU A 121 36.15 -12.97 -28.41
N LYS A 122 36.47 -13.71 -27.34
CA LYS A 122 37.72 -14.49 -27.27
C LYS A 122 37.83 -15.52 -28.40
N ARG A 123 36.74 -16.26 -28.68
CA ARG A 123 36.72 -17.25 -29.78
C ARG A 123 36.93 -16.59 -31.14
N LYS A 124 36.26 -15.47 -31.41
CA LYS A 124 36.43 -14.70 -32.66
C LYS A 124 37.86 -14.22 -32.85
N ALA A 125 38.51 -13.73 -31.80
CA ALA A 125 39.90 -13.26 -31.86
C ALA A 125 40.89 -14.39 -32.24
N VAL A 126 40.70 -15.59 -31.69
CA VAL A 126 41.54 -16.76 -32.03
C VAL A 126 41.37 -17.16 -33.50
N ILE A 127 40.13 -17.21 -34.00
CA ILE A 127 39.83 -17.52 -35.41
C ILE A 127 40.50 -16.49 -36.33
N ALA A 128 40.34 -15.20 -36.03
CA ALA A 128 40.97 -14.13 -36.81
C ALA A 128 42.51 -14.24 -36.84
N GLN A 129 43.15 -14.62 -35.73
CA GLN A 129 44.59 -14.89 -35.70
C GLN A 129 45.00 -16.08 -36.57
N TYR A 130 44.22 -17.17 -36.55
CA TYR A 130 44.46 -18.33 -37.39
C TYR A 130 44.34 -17.97 -38.88
N ASP A 131 43.27 -17.26 -39.26
CA ASP A 131 43.04 -16.82 -40.64
C ASP A 131 44.13 -15.88 -41.14
N ALA A 132 44.61 -14.96 -40.30
CA ALA A 132 45.73 -14.07 -40.63
C ALA A 132 47.03 -14.85 -40.90
N LYS A 133 47.34 -15.86 -40.08
CA LYS A 133 48.49 -16.74 -40.32
C LYS A 133 48.36 -17.53 -41.62
N HIS A 134 47.17 -18.06 -41.92
CA HIS A 134 46.94 -18.81 -43.14
C HIS A 134 47.02 -17.93 -44.40
N LYS A 135 46.53 -16.68 -44.35
CA LYS A 135 46.70 -15.70 -45.44
C LYS A 135 48.19 -15.37 -45.68
N LEU A 136 48.97 -15.11 -44.63
CA LEU A 136 50.42 -14.87 -44.76
C LEU A 136 51.17 -16.10 -45.31
N GLY A 137 50.76 -17.31 -44.94
CA GLY A 137 51.32 -18.56 -45.48
C GLY A 137 51.08 -18.71 -46.98
N ASN A 138 49.89 -18.35 -47.45
CA ASN A 138 49.54 -18.40 -48.87
C ASN A 138 50.27 -17.32 -49.70
N GLU A 139 50.46 -16.11 -49.17
CA GLU A 139 51.27 -15.06 -49.82
C GLU A 139 52.75 -15.44 -49.91
N LYS A 140 53.33 -16.04 -48.86
CA LYS A 140 54.71 -16.55 -48.89
C LYS A 140 54.89 -17.74 -49.85
N GLY A 141 53.90 -18.63 -49.94
CA GLY A 141 53.88 -19.71 -50.93
C GLY A 141 53.82 -19.23 -52.38
N THR A 142 53.24 -18.04 -52.62
CA THR A 142 53.12 -17.46 -53.96
C THR A 142 54.38 -16.68 -54.36
N THR A 143 55.06 -16.01 -53.41
CA THR A 143 56.33 -15.29 -53.66
C THR A 143 57.51 -16.24 -53.87
N GLN A 144 57.51 -17.44 -53.27
CA GLN A 144 58.58 -18.42 -53.44
C GLN A 144 58.50 -19.18 -54.78
N LYS A 145 57.35 -19.14 -55.46
CA LYS A 145 57.18 -19.73 -56.82
C LYS A 145 57.66 -18.80 -57.95
N SER A 146 58.02 -17.55 -57.63
CA SER A 146 58.45 -16.54 -58.61
C SER A 146 59.98 -16.32 -58.68
N SER A 147 60.79 -17.12 -57.99
CA SER A 147 62.27 -16.99 -57.98
C SER A 147 63.03 -18.22 -58.50
N SER A 148 62.35 -19.18 -59.14
CA SER A 148 63.01 -20.30 -59.83
C SER A 148 62.76 -20.23 -61.35
N SER A 149 63.07 -19.08 -61.95
CA SER A 149 63.18 -18.93 -63.40
C SER A 149 64.12 -17.76 -63.72
N ALA A 150 65.40 -17.92 -63.42
CA ALA A 150 66.49 -17.12 -63.96
C ALA A 150 67.82 -17.81 -63.63
N VAL A 151 68.26 -18.74 -64.49
CA VAL A 151 69.60 -18.95 -65.08
C VAL A 151 69.46 -20.12 -66.05
#